data_AF-A0A920TYG5-F1
#
_entry.id   AF-A0A920TYG5-F1
#
_cell.length_a   1.000
_cell.length_b   1.000
_cell.length_c   1.000
_cell.angle_alpha   90.00
_cell.angle_beta   90.00
_cell.angle_gamma   90.00
#
_symmetry.space_group_name_H-M   'P 1'
#
loop_
_entity.id
_entity.type
_entity.pdbx_description
1 polymer ?
#
loop_
_entity_poly.entity_id
_entity_poly.type
_entity_poly.pdbx_seq_one_letter_code
_entity_poly.pdbx_strand_id
1 'polypeptide(L)' 'MYLKRINPIEMNLIEGPFEKFKSSWRLEEVDQNRTNLSFEMNYQMTNKILEMAFKKNLKIASESIVRAFKSRLS' A
#
# COMPACT_ATOMS: atom_id res chain seq x y z
N MET A 1 0.79 27.70 -10.07
CA MET A 1 1.42 26.37 -10.01
C MET A 1 0.29 25.34 -10.07
N TYR A 2 0.09 24.68 -11.22
CA TYR A 2 -0.96 23.67 -11.36
C TYR A 2 -0.40 22.35 -10.82
N LEU A 3 -0.87 21.89 -9.66
CA LEU A 3 -0.61 20.53 -9.20
C LEU A 3 -1.36 19.58 -10.14
N LYS A 4 -0.63 18.91 -11.03
CA LYS A 4 -1.17 17.82 -11.85
C LYS A 4 -1.59 16.71 -10.89
N ARG A 5 -2.88 16.61 -10.57
CA ARG A 5 -3.39 15.55 -9.69
C ARG A 5 -3.20 14.21 -10.38
N ILE A 6 -2.21 13.44 -9.93
CA ILE A 6 -2.09 12.03 -10.29
C ILE A 6 -3.21 11.31 -9.52
N ASN A 7 -4.10 10.64 -10.26
CA ASN A 7 -5.15 9.87 -9.62
C ASN A 7 -4.53 8.72 -8.81
N PRO A 8 -4.98 8.48 -7.57
CA PRO A 8 -4.50 7.37 -6.78
C PRO A 8 -4.81 6.04 -7.46
N ILE A 9 -3.92 5.06 -7.29
CA ILE A 9 -4.14 3.70 -7.76
C ILE A 9 -4.88 2.95 -6.64
N GLU A 10 -6.18 2.78 -6.81
CA GLU A 10 -7.02 2.05 -5.87
C GLU A 10 -6.91 0.54 -6.10
N MET A 11 -6.84 -0.23 -5.02
CA MET A 11 -6.79 -1.68 -5.04
C MET A 11 -7.84 -2.25 -4.08
N ASN A 12 -8.53 -3.29 -4.53
CA ASN A 12 -9.53 -4.01 -3.76
C ASN A 12 -9.05 -5.45 -3.50
N LEU A 13 -9.58 -6.05 -2.44
CA LEU A 13 -9.41 -7.47 -2.18
C LEU A 13 -9.95 -8.30 -3.35
N ILE A 14 -9.10 -9.17 -3.91
CA ILE A 14 -9.51 -10.24 -4.84
C ILE A 14 -9.51 -11.56 -4.07
N GLU A 15 -8.38 -11.88 -3.45
CA GLU A 15 -8.19 -13.09 -2.63
C GLU A 15 -7.16 -12.80 -1.52
N GLY A 16 -7.27 -13.50 -0.39
CA GLY A 16 -6.28 -13.44 0.69
C GLY A 16 -6.85 -13.77 2.06
N PRO A 17 -6.04 -13.68 3.13
CA PRO A 17 -6.47 -13.94 4.51
C PRO A 17 -7.34 -12.83 5.12
N PHE A 18 -7.81 -11.91 4.28
CA PHE A 18 -8.55 -10.72 4.69
C PHE A 18 -10.05 -10.94 4.47
N GLU A 19 -10.85 -10.49 5.42
CA GLU A 19 -12.30 -10.32 5.23
C GLU A 19 -12.59 -9.02 4.48
N LYS A 20 -11.77 -7.98 4.75
CA LYS A 20 -11.78 -6.72 4.02
C LYS A 20 -10.36 -6.30 3.76
N PHE A 21 -10.10 -5.82 2.55
CA PHE A 21 -8.85 -5.15 2.22
C PHE A 21 -9.14 -4.10 1.14
N LYS A 22 -8.75 -2.87 1.44
CA LYS A 22 -8.74 -1.75 0.49
C LYS A 22 -7.43 -1.02 0.66
N SER A 23 -6.79 -0.68 -0.45
CA SER A 23 -5.56 0.11 -0.40
C SER A 23 -5.47 1.08 -1.54
N SER A 24 -4.66 2.12 -1.36
CA SER A 24 -4.37 3.11 -2.40
C SER A 24 -2.87 3.39 -2.46
N TRP A 25 -2.37 3.58 -3.68
CA TRP A 25 -1.08 4.21 -3.90
C TRP A 25 -1.29 5.68 -4.25
N ARG A 26 -0.55 6.57 -3.58
CA ARG A 26 -0.50 8.00 -3.89
C ARG A 26 0.88 8.38 -4.39
N LEU A 27 0.90 9.13 -5.48
CA LEU A 27 2.11 9.67 -6.08
C LEU A 27 2.05 11.18 -5.96
N GLU A 28 3.03 11.74 -5.28
CA GLU A 28 3.15 13.18 -5.07
C GLU A 28 4.49 13.65 -5.64
N GLU A 29 4.45 14.56 -6.63
CA GLU A 29 5.67 15.20 -7.14
C GLU A 29 6.30 16.03 -6.03
N VAL A 30 7.56 15.76 -5.72
CA VAL A 30 8.35 16.52 -4.74
C VAL A 30 9.16 17.59 -5.47
N ASP A 31 9.82 17.19 -6.56
CA ASP A 31 10.48 18.08 -7.52
C ASP A 31 10.63 17.39 -8.88
N GLN A 32 11.37 18.02 -9.80
CA GLN A 32 11.56 17.53 -11.18
C GLN A 32 12.13 16.11 -11.28
N ASN A 33 12.85 15.64 -10.25
CA ASN A 33 13.55 14.35 -10.27
C ASN A 33 13.09 13.40 -9.16
N ARG A 34 12.13 13.81 -8.32
CA ARG A 34 11.70 13.03 -7.15
C ARG A 34 10.19 13.00 -7.03
N THR A 35 9.67 11.80 -6.86
CA THR A 35 8.27 11.54 -6.55
C THR A 35 8.20 10.78 -5.24
N ASN A 36 7.37 11.27 -4.32
CA ASN A 36 7.02 10.54 -3.12
C ASN A 36 5.94 9.50 -3.47
N LEU A 37 6.13 8.28 -2.98
CA LEU A 37 5.20 7.18 -3.17
C LEU A 37 4.71 6.71 -1.80
N SER A 38 3.42 6.92 -1.54
CA SER A 38 2.77 6.51 -0.31
C SER A 38 1.84 5.33 -0.57
N PHE A 39 1.89 4.33 0.32
CA PHE A 39 0.97 3.20 0.32
C PHE A 39 0.12 3.25 1.58
N GLU A 40 -1.19 3.25 1.41
CA GLU A 40 -2.14 3.19 2.52
C GLU A 40 -3.09 2.02 2.34
N MET A 41 -3.32 1.28 3.42
CA MET A 41 -4.22 0.12 3.42
C MET A 41 -5.12 0.13 4.66
N ASN A 42 -6.37 -0.26 4.43
CA ASN A 42 -7.36 -0.56 5.45
C ASN A 42 -7.75 -2.03 5.30
N TYR A 43 -7.61 -2.81 6.38
CA TYR A 43 -7.84 -4.24 6.32
C TYR A 43 -8.55 -4.77 7.57
N GLN A 44 -9.19 -5.92 7.41
CA GLN A 44 -9.78 -6.74 8.46
C GLN A 44 -9.37 -8.18 8.18
N MET A 45 -8.77 -8.85 9.16
CA MET A 45 -8.37 -10.26 9.04
C MET A 45 -9.55 -11.18 9.32
N THR A 46 -9.55 -12.35 8.67
CA THR A 46 -10.56 -13.39 8.93
C THR A 46 -10.35 -14.11 10.27
N ASN A 47 -9.12 -14.10 10.80
CA ASN A 47 -8.76 -14.82 12.02
C ASN A 47 -7.89 -13.97 12.96
N LYS A 48 -8.22 -13.98 14.26
CA LYS A 48 -7.51 -13.22 15.31
C LYS A 48 -6.04 -13.59 15.49
N ILE A 49 -5.66 -14.86 15.31
CA ILE A 49 -4.27 -15.32 15.39
C ILE A 49 -3.46 -14.71 14.24
N LEU A 50 -4.00 -14.74 13.02
CA LEU A 50 -3.39 -14.09 11.86
C LEU A 50 -3.30 -12.58 12.06
N GLU A 51 -4.34 -11.96 12.61
CA GLU A 51 -4.32 -10.53 12.97
C GLU A 51 -3.21 -10.19 13.95
N MET A 52 -3.01 -10.98 15.01
CA MET A 52 -1.94 -10.77 15.97
C MET A 52 -0.55 -10.94 15.36
N ALA A 53 -0.36 -11.99 14.54
CA ALA A 53 0.91 -12.22 13.85
C ALA A 53 1.23 -11.10 12.86
N PHE A 54 0.22 -10.63 12.11
CA PHE A 54 0.37 -9.53 11.17
C PHE A 54 0.65 -8.20 11.88
N LYS A 55 -0.09 -7.88 12.96
CA LYS A 55 0.17 -6.67 13.76
C LYS A 55 1.59 -6.64 14.34
N LYS A 56 2.10 -7.78 14.82
CA LYS A 56 3.49 -7.89 15.30
C LYS A 56 4.52 -7.64 14.21
N ASN A 57 4.20 -7.99 12.97
CA ASN A 57 5.12 -7.92 11.82
C ASN A 57 4.71 -6.85 10.79
N LEU A 58 3.87 -5.88 11.17
CA LEU A 58 3.23 -4.94 10.25
C LEU A 58 4.25 -4.17 9.41
N LYS A 59 5.34 -3.72 10.04
CA LYS A 59 6.42 -2.98 9.38
C LYS A 59 7.09 -3.81 8.28
N ILE A 60 7.41 -5.08 8.57
CA ILE A 60 8.08 -5.96 7.61
C ILE A 60 7.14 -6.26 6.43
N ALA A 61 5.86 -6.53 6.73
CA ALA A 61 4.85 -6.77 5.72
C ALA A 61 4.65 -5.56 4.80
N SER A 62 4.50 -4.35 5.36
CA SER A 62 4.33 -3.13 4.58
C SER A 62 5.58 -2.79 3.75
N GLU A 63 6.78 -2.97 4.29
CA GLU A 63 8.04 -2.82 3.55
C GLU A 63 8.14 -3.79 2.37
N SER A 64 7.70 -5.03 2.54
CA SER A 64 7.66 -6.02 1.46
C SER A 64 6.72 -5.59 0.33
N ILE A 65 5.55 -5.05 0.65
CA ILE A 65 4.59 -4.54 -0.34
C ILE A 65 5.20 -3.37 -1.13
N VAL A 66 5.79 -2.39 -0.43
CA VAL A 66 6.45 -1.25 -1.06
C VAL A 66 7.61 -1.69 -1.95
N ARG A 67 8.42 -2.65 -1.50
CA ARG A 67 9.55 -3.18 -2.27
C ARG A 67 9.09 -3.90 -3.54
N ALA A 68 8.09 -4.77 -3.43
CA ALA A 68 7.53 -5.49 -4.56
C ALA A 68 6.97 -4.51 -5.61
N PHE A 69 6.27 -3.46 -5.18
CA PHE A 69 5.78 -2.44 -6.09
C PHE A 69 6.93 -1.69 -6.79
N LYS A 70 7.94 -1.24 -6.04
CA LYS A 70 9.13 -0.58 -6.61
C LYS A 70 9.85 -1.44 -7.65
N SER A 71 9.97 -2.75 -7.40
CA SER A 71 10.61 -3.68 -8.35
C SER A 71 9.87 -3.86 -9.67
N ARG A 72 8.61 -3.43 -9.77
CA ARG A 72 7.82 -3.45 -11.01
C ARG A 72 7.92 -2.13 -11.78
N LEU A 73 8.45 -1.07 -11.16
CA LEU A 73 8.66 0.23 -11.78
C LEU A 73 10.06 0.38 -12.40
N SER A 74 11.01 -0.44 -11.97
CA SER A 74 12.39 -0.56 -12.47
C SER A 74 12.50 -1.57 -13.60
#